data_AF-A0A7K0GQ28-F1
#
_entry.id   AF-A0A7K0GQ28-F1
#
_cell.length_a   1.000
_cell.length_b   1.000
_cell.length_c   1.000
_cell.angle_alpha   90.00
_cell.angle_beta   90.00
_cell.angle_gamma   90.00
#
_symmetry.space_group_name_H-M   'P 1'
#
loop_
_entity.id
_entity.type
_entity.pdbx_description
1 polymer ?
#
loop_
_entity_poly.entity_id
_entity_poly.type
_entity_poly.pdbx_seq_one_letter_code
_entity_poly.pdbx_strand_id
1 'polypeptide(L)'
;LAPVLDNRFDIVETGFGKKNEALLNQVSLIRGEGLRHVPQLVMIMIEGKNGQDQLFTMIHNNAHSNISSLFDEESNRDYANDDLTLVRGVLGSYPEAYLSLTENEIPNLVKTLQNLNTEEDYIALLDKFAVRRSSPEFWSFSDRVHRWYQKDQPIEFGLLDYNRFENR
;
A
#
# COMPACT_ATOMS: atom_id res chain seq x y z
N LEU A 1 -2.21 14.87 31.51
CA LEU A 1 -2.59 14.65 30.10
C LEU A 1 -2.12 13.24 29.75
N ALA A 2 -3.05 12.29 29.58
CA ALA A 2 -2.68 10.97 29.05
C ALA A 2 -2.18 11.17 27.62
N PRO A 3 -1.19 10.39 27.15
CA PRO A 3 -0.67 10.55 25.80
C PRO A 3 -1.79 10.24 24.80
N VAL A 4 -2.17 11.25 24.02
CA VAL A 4 -3.14 11.17 22.92
C VAL A 4 -2.40 10.67 21.67
N LEU A 5 -1.73 9.53 21.77
CA LEU A 5 -1.20 8.86 20.59
C LEU A 5 -2.27 7.85 20.18
N ASP A 6 -2.97 8.22 19.11
CA ASP A 6 -3.96 7.39 18.47
C ASP A 6 -3.22 6.37 17.58
N ASN A 7 -3.32 5.09 17.93
CA ASN A 7 -2.68 3.98 17.20
C ASN A 7 -3.47 3.60 15.93
N ARG A 8 -4.37 4.45 15.43
CA ARG A 8 -5.25 4.18 14.29
C ARG A 8 -4.54 3.68 13.04
N PHE A 9 -3.36 4.21 12.74
CA PHE A 9 -2.56 3.83 11.55
C PHE A 9 -1.50 2.77 11.84
N ASP A 10 -1.30 2.44 13.12
CA ASP A 10 -0.34 1.44 13.52
C ASP A 10 -0.83 0.05 13.12
N ILE A 11 0.11 -0.81 12.76
CA ILE A 11 -0.14 -2.21 12.41
C ILE A 11 -0.18 -3.04 13.70
N VAL A 12 -1.23 -2.78 14.48
CA VAL A 12 -1.54 -3.45 15.74
C VAL A 12 -3.01 -3.83 15.78
N GLU A 13 -3.33 -4.84 16.59
CA GLU A 13 -4.71 -5.29 16.82
C GLU A 13 -5.46 -5.66 15.51
N THR A 14 -4.71 -6.12 14.51
CA THR A 14 -5.22 -6.47 13.18
C THR A 14 -6.05 -7.76 13.17
N GLY A 15 -5.95 -8.56 14.23
CA GLY A 15 -6.44 -9.94 14.26
C GLY A 15 -5.50 -10.95 13.59
N PHE A 16 -4.41 -10.50 12.97
CA PHE A 16 -3.39 -11.38 12.39
C PHE A 16 -2.45 -11.95 13.45
N GLY A 17 -1.71 -13.01 13.08
CA GLY A 17 -0.63 -13.51 13.92
C GLY A 17 0.44 -12.45 14.17
N LYS A 18 1.00 -12.40 15.39
CA LYS A 18 2.03 -11.41 15.77
C LYS A 18 3.26 -11.38 14.85
N LYS A 19 3.62 -12.54 14.28
CA LYS A 19 4.67 -12.64 13.27
C LYS A 19 4.31 -11.87 11.99
N ASN A 20 3.06 -11.93 11.56
CA ASN A 20 2.58 -11.25 10.37
C ASN A 20 2.49 -9.73 10.58
N GLU A 21 2.01 -9.27 11.74
CA GLU A 21 2.08 -7.85 12.12
C GLU A 21 3.54 -7.35 12.07
N ALA A 22 4.48 -8.11 12.65
CA ALA A 22 5.90 -7.75 12.64
C ALA A 22 6.52 -7.74 11.22
N LEU A 23 6.07 -8.63 10.32
CA LEU A 23 6.50 -8.66 8.92
C LEU A 23 5.97 -7.44 8.15
N LEU A 24 4.70 -7.09 8.33
CA LEU A 24 4.12 -5.90 7.70
C LEU A 24 4.84 -4.62 8.15
N ASN A 25 5.19 -4.51 9.44
CA ASN A 25 5.98 -3.38 9.95
C ASN A 25 7.36 -3.26 9.28
N GLN A 26 7.96 -4.37 8.82
CA GLN A 26 9.25 -4.33 8.12
C GLN A 26 9.17 -3.71 6.71
N VAL A 27 7.99 -3.55 6.13
CA VAL A 27 7.83 -2.84 4.85
C VAL A 27 8.37 -1.41 4.96
N SER A 28 8.24 -0.78 6.13
CA SER A 28 8.78 0.57 6.40
C SER A 28 10.31 0.68 6.35
N LEU A 29 11.02 -0.45 6.32
CA LEU A 29 12.48 -0.50 6.25
C LEU A 29 12.99 -0.63 4.81
N ILE A 30 12.10 -0.79 3.84
CA ILE A 30 12.46 -0.96 2.42
C ILE A 30 12.79 0.40 1.84
N ARG A 31 13.99 0.51 1.25
CA ARG A 31 14.50 1.71 0.61
C ARG A 31 15.33 1.33 -0.62
N GLY A 32 15.32 2.17 -1.65
CA GLY A 32 16.26 2.12 -2.75
C GLY A 32 15.61 2.25 -4.13
N GLU A 33 16.47 2.30 -5.16
CA GLU A 33 16.10 2.62 -6.54
C GLU A 33 15.12 1.62 -7.17
N GLY A 34 15.07 0.38 -6.65
CA GLY A 34 14.12 -0.64 -7.11
C GLY A 34 12.65 -0.27 -6.91
N LEU A 35 12.36 0.74 -6.07
CA LEU A 35 11.02 1.26 -5.87
C LEU A 35 10.53 2.18 -6.99
N ARG A 36 11.39 2.59 -7.92
CA ARG A 36 11.06 3.54 -9.01
C ARG A 36 9.80 3.19 -9.80
N HIS A 37 9.50 1.90 -9.95
CA HIS A 37 8.34 1.41 -10.70
C HIS A 37 7.08 1.25 -9.86
N VAL A 38 7.19 1.35 -8.53
CA VAL A 38 6.06 1.25 -7.60
C VAL A 38 5.28 2.57 -7.63
N PRO A 39 3.95 2.54 -7.77
CA PRO A 39 3.12 3.75 -7.71
C PRO A 39 3.11 4.39 -6.33
N GLN A 40 2.65 5.64 -6.24
CA GLN A 40 2.69 6.38 -4.99
C GLN A 40 1.72 5.83 -3.95
N LEU A 41 0.54 5.39 -4.35
CA LEU A 41 -0.49 4.87 -3.44
C LEU A 41 -1.01 3.51 -3.89
N VAL A 42 -0.76 2.49 -3.07
CA VAL A 42 -1.28 1.13 -3.25
C VAL A 42 -2.14 0.77 -2.07
N MET A 43 -3.37 0.33 -2.34
CA MET A 43 -4.22 -0.22 -1.29
C MET A 43 -4.16 -1.75 -1.30
N ILE A 44 -3.96 -2.32 -0.11
CA ILE A 44 -3.72 -3.75 0.08
C ILE A 44 -4.82 -4.30 0.99
N MET A 45 -5.70 -5.13 0.43
CA MET A 45 -6.71 -5.84 1.22
C MET A 45 -6.15 -7.20 1.61
N ILE A 46 -6.07 -7.47 2.91
CA ILE A 46 -5.59 -8.74 3.45
C ILE A 46 -6.71 -9.44 4.21
N GLU A 47 -7.06 -10.64 3.74
CA GLU A 47 -8.06 -11.48 4.38
C GLU A 47 -7.46 -12.27 5.55
N GLY A 48 -7.91 -11.97 6.77
CA GLY A 48 -7.49 -12.64 8.00
C GLY A 48 -7.99 -14.08 8.10
N LYS A 49 -7.25 -14.95 8.80
CA LYS A 49 -7.70 -16.34 9.05
C LYS A 49 -9.00 -16.44 9.84
N ASN A 50 -9.35 -15.41 10.58
CA ASN A 50 -10.58 -15.26 11.34
C ASN A 50 -11.75 -14.73 10.49
N GLY A 51 -11.55 -14.55 9.18
CA GLY A 51 -12.54 -13.96 8.26
C GLY A 51 -12.68 -12.44 8.41
N GLN A 52 -11.76 -11.78 9.14
CA GLN A 52 -11.75 -10.33 9.26
C GLN A 52 -10.71 -9.74 8.31
N ASP A 53 -11.21 -8.92 7.38
CA ASP A 53 -10.38 -8.18 6.46
C ASP A 53 -9.68 -7.02 7.15
N GLN A 54 -8.44 -6.77 6.76
CA GLN A 54 -7.72 -5.56 7.09
C GLN A 54 -7.27 -4.88 5.81
N LEU A 55 -7.56 -3.60 5.70
CA LEU A 55 -7.09 -2.76 4.61
C LEU A 55 -5.83 -2.01 5.06
N PHE A 56 -4.86 -1.91 4.17
CA PHE A 56 -3.65 -1.13 4.35
C PHE A 56 -3.46 -0.18 3.18
N THR A 57 -2.77 0.92 3.46
CA THR A 57 -2.26 1.81 2.42
C THR A 57 -0.74 1.77 2.47
N MET A 58 -0.14 1.39 1.35
CA MET A 58 1.28 1.52 1.10
C MET A 58 1.53 2.80 0.32
N ILE A 59 2.44 3.61 0.83
CA ILE A 59 2.85 4.88 0.26
C ILE A 59 4.29 4.71 -0.21
N HIS A 60 4.56 4.99 -1.47
CA HIS A 60 5.92 5.13 -1.97
C HIS A 60 6.34 6.60 -1.84
N ASN A 61 7.26 6.88 -0.91
CA ASN A 61 7.76 8.22 -0.66
C ASN A 61 8.90 8.52 -1.62
N ASN A 62 8.69 9.49 -2.49
CA ASN A 62 9.72 10.00 -3.39
C ASN A 62 10.73 10.86 -2.61
N ALA A 63 12.00 10.47 -2.60
CA ALA A 63 13.08 11.30 -2.11
C ALA A 63 13.54 12.33 -3.15
N HIS A 64 13.82 13.54 -2.69
CA HIS A 64 14.33 14.62 -3.51
C HIS A 64 15.52 15.28 -2.83
N SER A 65 16.55 15.61 -3.59
CA SER A 65 17.69 16.40 -3.11
C SER A 65 17.31 17.86 -2.86
N ASN A 66 16.32 18.38 -3.59
CA ASN A 66 15.73 19.71 -3.43
C ASN A 66 14.31 19.75 -4.03
N ILE A 67 13.43 20.59 -3.49
CA ILE A 67 12.09 20.88 -4.02
C ILE A 67 12.01 22.39 -4.26
N SER A 68 12.82 22.91 -5.20
CA SER A 68 12.90 24.34 -5.49
C SER A 68 12.20 24.76 -6.79
N SER A 69 11.62 23.82 -7.55
CA SER A 69 10.96 24.09 -8.83
C SER A 69 9.81 23.12 -9.08
N LEU A 70 8.68 23.64 -9.60
CA LEU A 70 7.51 22.86 -10.01
C LEU A 70 7.68 22.19 -11.40
N PHE A 71 8.73 22.53 -12.15
CA PHE A 71 8.87 22.16 -13.56
C PHE A 71 10.10 21.30 -13.87
N ASP A 72 10.95 21.02 -12.88
CA ASP A 72 12.19 20.25 -13.05
C ASP A 72 12.38 19.29 -11.88
N GLU A 73 11.40 18.41 -11.70
CA GLU A 73 11.35 17.47 -10.57
C GLU A 73 12.29 16.28 -10.80
N GLU A 74 12.43 15.83 -12.05
CA GLU A 74 13.20 14.63 -12.40
C GLU A 74 14.69 14.80 -12.10
N SER A 75 15.26 15.98 -12.37
CA SER A 75 16.67 16.28 -12.05
C SER A 75 16.96 16.32 -10.55
N ASN A 76 15.93 16.47 -9.73
CA ASN A 76 16.04 16.52 -8.27
C ASN A 76 15.69 15.20 -7.58
N ARG A 77 15.22 14.17 -8.30
CA ARG A 77 14.87 12.86 -7.72
C ARG A 77 16.12 12.14 -7.20
N ASP A 78 16.00 11.59 -6.00
CA ASP A 78 17.00 10.76 -5.36
C ASP A 78 16.44 9.35 -5.16
N TYR A 79 16.40 8.58 -6.26
CA TYR A 79 15.81 7.23 -6.26
C TYR A 79 16.44 6.30 -5.22
N ALA A 80 17.71 6.50 -4.87
CA ALA A 80 18.42 5.67 -3.91
C ALA A 80 17.87 5.81 -2.48
N ASN A 81 17.13 6.89 -2.20
CA ASN A 81 16.54 7.18 -0.90
C ASN A 81 15.01 7.09 -0.88
N ASP A 82 14.38 6.69 -1.99
CA ASP A 82 12.96 6.33 -2.00
C ASP A 82 12.69 5.24 -0.97
N ASP A 83 11.58 5.35 -0.23
CA ASP A 83 11.19 4.36 0.76
C ASP A 83 9.67 4.10 0.76
N LEU A 84 9.27 3.07 1.48
CA LEU A 84 7.87 2.69 1.64
C LEU A 84 7.38 3.03 3.04
N THR A 85 6.16 3.56 3.13
CA THR A 85 5.40 3.61 4.37
C THR A 85 4.21 2.67 4.24
N LEU A 86 3.97 1.82 5.24
CA LEU A 86 2.76 1.00 5.29
C LEU A 86 1.95 1.37 6.53
N VAL A 87 0.70 1.75 6.34
CA VAL A 87 -0.24 2.06 7.42
C VAL A 87 -1.47 1.18 7.37
N ARG A 88 -2.07 0.92 8.52
CA ARG A 88 -3.39 0.30 8.60
C ARG A 88 -4.48 1.32 8.27
N GLY A 89 -5.38 0.95 7.37
CA GLY A 89 -6.49 1.77 6.89
C GLY A 89 -6.22 2.50 5.59
N VAL A 90 -7.15 3.38 5.23
CA VAL A 90 -7.11 4.21 4.02
C VAL A 90 -6.37 5.50 4.32
N LEU A 91 -5.40 5.84 3.48
CA LEU A 91 -4.76 7.14 3.46
C LEU A 91 -4.65 7.65 2.01
N GLY A 92 -5.27 8.80 1.74
CA GLY A 92 -5.38 9.35 0.39
C GLY A 92 -6.62 8.83 -0.37
N SER A 93 -6.96 9.53 -1.46
CA SER A 93 -8.19 9.31 -2.22
C SER A 93 -7.96 8.80 -3.65
N TYR A 94 -6.70 8.64 -4.06
CA TYR A 94 -6.32 8.32 -5.44
C TYR A 94 -5.44 7.06 -5.47
N PRO A 95 -5.96 5.86 -5.13
CA PRO A 95 -5.19 4.64 -5.27
C PRO A 95 -4.82 4.41 -6.74
N GLU A 96 -3.57 4.06 -6.96
CA GLU A 96 -3.03 3.74 -8.29
C GLU A 96 -3.04 2.23 -8.55
N ALA A 97 -2.94 1.42 -7.50
CA ALA A 97 -3.05 -0.03 -7.59
C ALA A 97 -3.78 -0.66 -6.40
N TYR A 98 -4.34 -1.84 -6.65
CA TYR A 98 -4.95 -2.70 -5.64
C TYR A 98 -4.21 -4.01 -5.55
N LEU A 99 -3.89 -4.43 -4.33
CA LEU A 99 -3.40 -5.78 -4.03
C LEU A 99 -4.42 -6.52 -3.15
N SER A 100 -4.61 -7.80 -3.43
CA SER A 100 -5.48 -8.70 -2.68
C SER A 100 -4.71 -9.96 -2.32
N LEU A 101 -4.71 -10.33 -1.04
CA LEU A 101 -4.06 -11.54 -0.56
C LEU A 101 -4.68 -12.05 0.73
N THR A 102 -4.32 -13.28 1.11
CA THR A 102 -4.66 -13.85 2.41
C THR A 102 -3.55 -13.61 3.43
N GLU A 103 -3.86 -13.70 4.72
CA GLU A 103 -2.89 -13.55 5.80
C GLU A 103 -1.67 -14.50 5.69
N ASN A 104 -1.86 -15.68 5.09
CA ASN A 104 -0.77 -16.65 4.87
C ASN A 104 0.25 -16.18 3.83
N GLU A 105 -0.11 -15.23 2.98
CA GLU A 105 0.72 -14.72 1.90
C GLU A 105 1.52 -13.47 2.31
N ILE A 106 1.29 -12.92 3.51
CA ILE A 106 2.05 -11.79 4.06
C ILE A 106 3.58 -11.99 3.97
N PRO A 107 4.16 -13.15 4.37
CA PRO A 107 5.60 -13.35 4.23
C PRO A 107 6.08 -13.29 2.78
N ASN A 108 5.22 -13.67 1.83
CA ASN A 108 5.52 -13.66 0.41
C ASN A 108 5.48 -12.24 -0.15
N LEU A 109 4.46 -11.46 0.20
CA LEU A 109 4.35 -10.04 -0.14
C LEU A 109 5.59 -9.27 0.34
N VAL A 110 5.93 -9.39 1.63
CA VAL A 110 7.07 -8.67 2.21
C VAL A 110 8.37 -9.08 1.54
N LYS A 111 8.56 -10.38 1.29
CA LYS A 111 9.73 -10.87 0.56
C LYS A 111 9.79 -10.30 -0.86
N THR A 112 8.68 -10.28 -1.60
CA THR A 112 8.67 -9.73 -2.96
C THR A 112 9.01 -8.24 -2.95
N LEU A 113 8.41 -7.47 -2.04
CA LEU A 113 8.73 -6.04 -1.87
C LEU A 113 10.22 -5.80 -1.55
N GLN A 114 10.81 -6.60 -0.67
CA GLN A 114 12.23 -6.51 -0.30
C GLN A 114 13.20 -6.83 -1.46
N ASN A 115 12.72 -7.54 -2.48
CA ASN A 115 13.53 -7.96 -3.63
C ASN A 115 13.20 -7.19 -4.91
N LEU A 116 12.40 -6.12 -4.84
CA LEU A 116 12.13 -5.27 -6.00
C LEU A 116 13.43 -4.56 -6.42
N ASN A 117 13.91 -4.84 -7.64
CA ASN A 117 15.06 -4.16 -8.23
C ASN A 117 14.79 -3.69 -9.65
N THR A 118 13.93 -4.38 -10.40
CA THR A 118 13.60 -4.03 -11.79
C THR A 118 12.10 -3.88 -12.02
N GLU A 119 11.73 -3.38 -13.20
CA GLU A 119 10.32 -3.31 -13.62
C GLU A 119 9.69 -4.71 -13.70
N GLU A 120 10.46 -5.72 -14.13
CA GLU A 120 9.99 -7.10 -14.19
C GLU A 120 9.67 -7.67 -12.79
N ASP A 121 10.44 -7.31 -11.76
CA ASP A 121 10.13 -7.69 -10.38
C ASP A 121 8.81 -7.06 -9.92
N TYR A 122 8.56 -5.81 -10.30
CA TYR A 122 7.29 -5.12 -10.00
C TYR A 122 6.12 -5.76 -10.75
N ILE A 123 6.28 -6.07 -12.04
CA ILE A 123 5.26 -6.79 -12.82
C ILE A 123 4.96 -8.15 -12.18
N ALA A 124 5.98 -8.88 -11.72
CA ALA A 124 5.79 -10.16 -11.03
C ALA A 124 5.04 -10.02 -9.69
N LEU A 125 5.22 -8.90 -8.97
CA LEU A 125 4.41 -8.55 -7.80
C LEU A 125 2.95 -8.33 -8.18
N LEU A 126 2.69 -7.59 -9.26
CA LEU A 126 1.34 -7.31 -9.75
C LEU A 126 0.65 -8.58 -10.26
N ASP A 127 1.33 -9.41 -11.05
CA ASP A 127 0.79 -10.68 -11.57
C ASP A 127 0.29 -11.60 -10.47
N LYS A 128 0.90 -11.49 -9.29
CA LYS A 128 0.57 -12.33 -8.15
C LYS A 128 -0.54 -11.78 -7.29
N PHE A 129 -0.54 -10.48 -7.03
CA PHE A 129 -1.40 -9.89 -6.00
C PHE A 129 -2.40 -8.87 -6.54
N ALA A 130 -2.20 -8.33 -7.74
CA ALA A 130 -2.94 -7.17 -8.17
C ALA A 130 -4.36 -7.50 -8.64
N VAL A 131 -5.30 -6.63 -8.26
CA VAL A 131 -6.63 -6.56 -8.87
C VAL A 131 -6.59 -5.47 -9.93
N ARG A 132 -6.35 -5.87 -11.18
CA ARG A 132 -6.18 -4.96 -12.32
C ARG A 132 -7.51 -4.28 -12.67
N ARG A 133 -7.46 -3.06 -13.20
CA ARG A 133 -8.67 -2.33 -13.64
C ARG A 133 -9.47 -3.07 -14.70
N SER A 134 -8.79 -3.85 -15.54
CA SER A 134 -9.38 -4.69 -16.58
C SER A 134 -10.00 -5.99 -16.06
N SER A 135 -9.76 -6.36 -14.79
CA SER A 135 -10.35 -7.57 -14.21
C SER A 135 -11.86 -7.39 -14.00
N PRO A 136 -12.67 -8.43 -14.29
CA PRO A 136 -14.10 -8.39 -14.02
C PRO A 136 -14.44 -8.27 -12.52
N GLU A 137 -13.51 -8.61 -11.63
CA GLU A 137 -13.60 -8.47 -10.17
C GLU A 137 -13.24 -7.07 -9.66
N PHE A 138 -12.75 -6.17 -10.51
CA PHE A 138 -12.28 -4.84 -10.07
C PHE A 138 -13.33 -4.06 -9.28
N TRP A 139 -14.56 -3.99 -9.79
CA TRP A 139 -15.62 -3.21 -9.15
C TRP A 139 -16.11 -3.86 -7.85
N SER A 140 -16.22 -5.19 -7.80
CA SER A 140 -16.61 -5.89 -6.57
C SER A 140 -15.52 -5.80 -5.48
N PHE A 141 -14.25 -5.76 -5.88
CA PHE A 141 -13.13 -5.48 -4.98
C PHE A 141 -13.16 -4.03 -4.48
N SER A 142 -13.38 -3.05 -5.37
CA SER A 142 -13.59 -1.65 -5.00
C SER A 142 -14.73 -1.48 -3.98
N ASP A 143 -15.84 -2.21 -4.17
CA ASP A 143 -16.95 -2.19 -3.22
C ASP A 143 -16.57 -2.81 -1.87
N ARG A 144 -15.73 -3.86 -1.85
CA ARG A 144 -15.16 -4.44 -0.62
C ARG A 144 -14.29 -3.40 0.11
N VAL A 145 -13.43 -2.68 -0.61
CA VAL A 145 -12.60 -1.59 -0.06
C VAL A 145 -13.49 -0.50 0.54
N HIS A 146 -14.50 0.00 -0.18
CA HIS A 146 -15.39 1.04 0.34
C HIS A 146 -16.22 0.58 1.54
N ARG A 147 -16.70 -0.67 1.57
CA ARG A 147 -17.41 -1.23 2.74
C ARG A 147 -16.51 -1.27 3.97
N TRP A 148 -15.25 -1.68 3.81
CA TRP A 148 -14.27 -1.63 4.89
C TRP A 148 -14.05 -0.17 5.32
N TYR A 149 -13.80 0.72 4.37
CA TYR A 149 -13.49 2.13 4.64
C TYR A 149 -14.63 2.84 5.40
N GLN A 150 -15.88 2.64 4.96
CA GLN A 150 -17.05 3.21 5.60
C GLN A 150 -17.25 2.68 7.03
N LYS A 151 -16.93 1.41 7.27
CA LYS A 151 -17.12 0.75 8.57
C LYS A 151 -16.02 1.15 9.56
N ASP A 152 -14.77 1.11 9.13
CA ASP A 152 -13.61 1.21 10.00
C ASP A 152 -13.08 2.66 10.13
N GLN A 153 -13.34 3.53 9.15
CA GLN A 153 -12.98 4.97 9.19
C GLN A 153 -14.17 5.85 8.73
N PRO A 154 -15.31 5.82 9.45
CA PRO A 154 -16.55 6.47 9.01
C PRO A 154 -16.47 8.01 8.93
N ILE A 155 -15.53 8.63 9.64
CA ILE A 155 -15.37 10.10 9.67
C ILE A 155 -14.66 10.57 8.40
N GLU A 156 -13.63 9.86 7.96
CA GLU A 156 -12.83 10.16 6.78
C GLU A 156 -13.41 9.59 5.49
N PHE A 157 -14.34 8.63 5.61
CA PHE A 157 -14.94 7.94 4.48
C PHE A 157 -15.36 8.90 3.36
N GLY A 158 -14.92 8.57 2.16
CA GLY A 158 -15.20 9.30 0.93
C GLY A 158 -15.02 8.40 -0.28
N LEU A 159 -15.34 8.92 -1.46
CA LEU A 159 -15.14 8.20 -2.71
C LEU A 159 -13.66 8.16 -3.07
N LEU A 160 -13.21 6.99 -3.53
CA LEU A 160 -11.90 6.82 -4.13
C LEU A 160 -11.98 7.15 -5.63
N ASP A 161 -11.02 7.93 -6.11
CA ASP A 161 -10.91 8.33 -7.52
C ASP A 161 -9.90 7.42 -8.24
N TYR A 162 -10.39 6.72 -9.27
CA TYR A 162 -9.63 5.76 -10.06
C TYR A 162 -9.10 6.32 -11.38
N ASN A 163 -9.09 7.65 -11.57
CA ASN A 163 -8.56 8.28 -12.78
C ASN A 163 -7.06 8.04 -12.97
N ARG A 164 -6.33 7.75 -11.89
CA ARG A 164 -4.89 7.44 -11.89
C ARG A 164 -4.59 5.94 -11.76
N PHE A 165 -5.62 5.09 -11.77
CA PHE A 165 -5.46 3.67 -11.55
C PHE A 165 -4.73 3.01 -12.73
N GLU A 166 -3.66 2.29 -12.42
CA GLU A 166 -2.77 1.66 -13.38
C GLU A 166 -3.44 0.48 -14.10
N ASN A 167 -3.04 0.27 -15.35
CA ASN A 167 -3.45 -0.90 -16.12
C ASN A 167 -2.23 -1.53 -16.82
N ARG A 168 -1.09 -1.52 -16.13
CA ARG A 168 0.07 -2.35 -16.44
C ARG A 168 -0.25 -3.78 -16.08
#